data_AF-A0A966Z089-F1
#
_entry.id   AF-A0A966Z089-F1
#
_cell.length_a   1.000
_cell.length_b   1.000
_cell.length_c   1.000
_cell.angle_alpha   90.00
_cell.angle_beta   90.00
_cell.angle_gamma   90.00
#
_symmetry.space_group_name_H-M   'P 1'
#
loop_
_entity.id
_entity.type
_entity.pdbx_description
1 polymer ?
#
loop_
_entity_poly.entity_id
_entity_poly.type
_entity_poly.pdbx_seq_one_letter_code
_entity_poly.pdbx_strand_id
1 'polypeptide(L)'
;MDEPNSVNTIVQQAIDEYMRQDSARREPAYKAELQEEKRRREQMEKRINELVDENRRSRAQADEAQRSTAIRTELQKLGVTKVDLAYKVVQDGIVRSADGRLVAKNDNGELPVHEFLAEFVQQNPEFLPARIPGGTGMTSAHKAPSQGGSGGIDLDKIGPGMSKEDLERVRQEILRVTTQTLRGA
;
A
#
# COMPACT_ATOMS: atom_id res chain seq x y z
N MET A 1 77.74 45.07 -30.88
CA MET A 1 77.71 44.95 -29.40
C MET A 1 76.39 44.27 -29.11
N ASP A 2 76.46 42.96 -29.25
CA ASP A 2 75.35 42.06 -29.53
C ASP A 2 74.81 41.46 -28.23
N GLU A 3 73.49 41.51 -28.11
CA GLU A 3 72.61 40.39 -27.72
C GLU A 3 72.90 39.55 -26.45
N PRO A 4 72.95 40.11 -25.23
CA PRO A 4 72.64 39.33 -24.03
C PRO A 4 71.13 39.31 -23.72
N ASN A 5 70.36 40.30 -24.19
CA ASN A 5 68.93 40.39 -23.92
C ASN A 5 68.07 39.60 -24.92
N SER A 6 68.49 39.47 -26.19
CA SER A 6 67.76 38.67 -27.19
C SER A 6 67.63 37.21 -26.78
N VAL A 7 68.70 36.58 -26.28
CA VAL A 7 68.69 35.15 -25.95
C VAL A 7 67.73 34.87 -24.79
N ASN A 8 67.74 35.70 -23.74
CA ASN A 8 66.80 35.55 -22.63
C ASN A 8 65.34 35.78 -23.08
N THR A 9 65.10 36.77 -23.95
CA THR A 9 63.76 37.01 -24.52
C THR A 9 63.29 35.85 -25.40
N ILE A 10 64.18 35.27 -26.22
CA ILE A 10 63.87 34.11 -27.06
C ILE A 10 63.58 32.88 -26.20
N VAL A 11 64.36 32.64 -25.14
CA VAL A 11 64.13 31.52 -24.23
C VAL A 11 62.80 31.69 -23.47
N GLN A 12 62.49 32.88 -22.97
CA GLN A 12 61.19 33.15 -22.34
C GLN A 12 60.03 33.00 -23.32
N GLN A 13 60.17 33.50 -24.54
CA GLN A 13 59.16 33.34 -25.58
C GLN A 13 58.93 31.86 -25.92
N ALA A 14 60.00 31.05 -26.01
CA ALA A 14 59.90 29.61 -26.24
C ALA A 14 59.25 28.85 -25.07
N ILE A 15 59.53 29.24 -23.82
CA ILE A 15 58.89 28.65 -22.63
C ILE A 15 57.40 29.00 -22.59
N ASP A 16 57.05 30.27 -22.86
CA ASP A 16 55.66 30.72 -22.88
C ASP A 16 54.86 30.06 -24.00
N GLU A 17 55.48 29.89 -25.18
CA GLU A 17 54.87 29.18 -26.30
C GLU A 17 54.69 27.69 -25.99
N TYR A 18 55.67 27.03 -25.38
CA TYR A 18 55.56 25.66 -24.91
C TYR A 18 54.46 25.49 -23.86
N MET A 19 54.39 26.37 -22.87
CA MET A 19 53.34 26.32 -21.83
C MET A 19 51.95 26.57 -22.41
N ARG A 20 51.81 27.49 -23.38
CA ARG A 20 50.54 27.68 -24.09
C ARG A 20 50.13 26.45 -24.90
N GLN A 21 51.08 25.83 -25.58
CA GLN A 21 50.81 24.66 -26.41
C GLN A 21 50.50 23.41 -25.57
N ASP A 22 51.17 23.23 -24.43
CA ASP A 22 50.89 22.16 -23.47
C ASP A 22 49.53 22.38 -22.78
N SER A 23 49.21 23.61 -22.38
CA SER A 23 47.89 23.97 -21.83
C SER A 23 46.77 23.75 -22.84
N ALA A 24 46.95 24.18 -24.10
CA ALA A 24 45.98 23.99 -25.17
C ALA A 24 45.72 22.51 -25.50
N ARG A 25 46.71 21.63 -25.25
CA ARG A 25 46.55 20.17 -25.39
C ARG A 25 45.85 19.51 -24.19
N ARG A 26 46.10 19.99 -22.97
CA ARG A 26 45.54 19.40 -21.74
C ARG A 26 44.16 19.92 -21.37
N GLU A 27 43.85 21.18 -21.70
CA GLU A 27 42.55 21.79 -21.42
C GLU A 27 41.36 21.02 -22.01
N PRO A 28 41.38 20.53 -23.27
CA PRO A 28 40.27 19.77 -23.82
C PRO A 28 39.99 18.47 -23.06
N ALA A 29 41.03 17.76 -22.61
CA ALA A 29 40.90 16.53 -21.84
C ALA A 29 40.28 16.82 -20.46
N TYR A 30 40.78 17.84 -19.76
CA TYR A 30 40.24 18.24 -18.46
C TYR A 30 38.78 18.70 -18.56
N LYS A 31 38.43 19.46 -19.60
CA LYS A 31 37.05 19.89 -19.87
C LYS A 31 36.13 18.69 -20.17
N ALA A 32 36.62 17.69 -20.90
CA ALA A 32 35.87 16.48 -21.19
C ALA A 32 35.62 15.64 -19.93
N GLU A 33 36.66 15.43 -19.10
CA GLU A 33 36.54 14.72 -17.81
C GLU A 33 35.55 15.43 -16.88
N LEU A 34 35.63 16.77 -16.78
CA LEU A 34 34.70 17.55 -15.97
C LEU A 34 33.25 17.45 -16.48
N GLN A 35 33.05 17.40 -17.80
CA GLN A 35 31.71 17.21 -18.37
C GLN A 35 31.17 15.80 -18.12
N GLU A 36 32.01 14.78 -18.24
CA GLU A 36 31.63 13.41 -17.94
C GLU A 36 31.26 13.24 -16.46
N GLU A 37 32.05 13.83 -15.56
CA GLU A 37 31.76 13.81 -14.13
C GLU A 37 30.46 14.55 -13.80
N LYS A 38 30.22 15.71 -14.42
CA LYS A 38 28.94 16.43 -14.29
C LYS A 38 27.75 15.58 -14.76
N ARG A 39 27.88 14.93 -15.92
CA ARG A 39 26.81 14.04 -16.45
C ARG A 39 26.58 12.85 -15.53
N ARG A 40 27.64 12.23 -15.02
CA ARG A 40 27.55 11.11 -14.10
C ARG A 40 26.88 11.52 -12.78
N ARG A 41 27.27 12.67 -12.23
CA ARG A 41 26.67 13.24 -11.03
C ARG A 41 25.19 13.57 -11.23
N GLU A 42 24.84 14.24 -12.32
CA GLU A 42 23.44 14.57 -12.64
C GLU A 42 22.58 13.30 -12.80
N GLN A 43 23.10 12.26 -13.47
CA GLN A 43 22.41 10.98 -13.58
C GLN A 43 22.19 10.31 -12.22
N MET A 44 23.18 10.38 -11.32
CA MET A 44 23.05 9.84 -9.97
C MET A 44 22.06 10.64 -9.13
N GLU A 45 22.12 11.97 -9.17
CA GLU A 45 21.17 12.85 -8.48
C GLU A 45 19.74 12.61 -8.96
N LYS A 46 19.53 12.43 -10.27
CA LYS A 46 18.24 12.07 -10.84
C LYS A 46 17.73 10.73 -10.31
N ARG A 47 18.56 9.68 -10.33
CA ARG A 47 18.19 8.36 -9.79
C ARG A 47 17.88 8.40 -8.29
N ILE A 48 18.65 9.16 -7.52
CA ILE A 48 18.41 9.34 -6.08
C ILE A 48 17.05 10.01 -5.86
N ASN A 49 16.75 11.09 -6.59
CA ASN A 49 15.48 11.77 -6.47
C ASN A 49 14.30 10.86 -6.86
N GLU A 50 14.43 10.11 -7.95
CA GLU A 50 13.44 9.10 -8.37
C GLU A 50 13.21 8.07 -7.26
N LEU A 51 14.27 7.51 -6.68
CA LEU A 51 14.15 6.53 -5.59
C LEU A 51 13.53 7.13 -4.32
N VAL A 52 13.85 8.38 -3.99
CA VAL A 52 13.26 9.07 -2.83
C VAL A 52 11.76 9.29 -3.04
N ASP A 53 11.36 9.73 -4.23
CA ASP A 53 9.95 9.95 -4.57
C ASP A 53 9.17 8.63 -4.60
N GLU A 54 9.74 7.58 -5.17
CA GLU A 54 9.15 6.24 -5.16
C GLU A 54 9.02 5.70 -3.73
N ASN A 55 10.06 5.86 -2.90
CA ASN A 55 10.01 5.43 -1.50
C ASN A 55 8.92 6.18 -0.73
N ARG A 56 8.82 7.50 -0.94
CA ARG A 56 7.79 8.33 -0.30
C ARG A 56 6.38 7.92 -0.72
N ARG A 57 6.15 7.68 -2.02
CA ARG A 57 4.85 7.21 -2.54
C ARG A 57 4.51 5.82 -2.01
N SER A 58 5.47 4.89 -2.03
CA SER A 58 5.30 3.53 -1.52
C SER A 58 4.97 3.52 -0.03
N ARG A 59 5.69 4.30 0.79
CA ARG A 59 5.39 4.45 2.22
C ARG A 59 4.01 5.04 2.46
N ALA A 60 3.65 6.12 1.76
CA ALA A 60 2.33 6.74 1.91
C ALA A 60 1.19 5.76 1.57
N GLN A 61 1.34 4.96 0.51
CA GLN A 61 0.37 3.93 0.13
C GLN A 61 0.28 2.81 1.19
N ALA A 62 1.41 2.34 1.69
CA ALA A 62 1.45 1.33 2.75
C ALA A 62 0.79 1.84 4.04
N ASP A 63 1.07 3.10 4.41
CA ASP A 63 0.46 3.74 5.59
C ASP A 63 -1.05 3.88 5.46
N GLU A 64 -1.55 4.28 4.30
CA GLU A 64 -2.99 4.38 4.03
C GLU A 64 -3.68 3.01 4.06
N ALA A 65 -3.03 1.99 3.48
CA ALA A 65 -3.54 0.62 3.50
C ALA A 65 -3.59 0.05 4.93
N GLN A 66 -2.57 0.32 5.74
CA GLN A 66 -2.55 -0.07 7.15
C GLN A 66 -3.60 0.66 7.96
N ARG A 67 -3.73 1.99 7.77
CA ARG A 67 -4.72 2.82 8.46
C ARG A 67 -6.13 2.34 8.15
N SER A 68 -6.45 2.18 6.86
CA SER A 68 -7.78 1.73 6.43
C SER A 68 -8.13 0.34 6.97
N THR A 69 -7.17 -0.59 6.96
CA THR A 69 -7.36 -1.94 7.53
C THR A 69 -7.62 -1.85 9.04
N ALA A 70 -6.79 -1.10 9.78
CA ALA A 70 -6.92 -0.95 11.22
C ALA A 70 -8.29 -0.36 11.62
N ILE A 71 -8.72 0.71 10.95
CA ILE A 71 -10.02 1.34 11.22
C ILE A 71 -11.17 0.36 10.97
N ARG A 72 -11.15 -0.36 9.84
CA ARG A 72 -12.21 -1.33 9.51
C ARG A 72 -12.25 -2.49 10.50
N THR A 73 -11.10 -2.99 10.93
CA THR A 73 -11.02 -4.03 11.96
C THR A 73 -11.61 -3.57 13.28
N GLU A 74 -11.31 -2.35 13.73
CA GLU A 74 -11.91 -1.79 14.96
C GLU A 74 -13.43 -1.59 14.84
N LEU A 75 -13.92 -1.03 13.72
CA LEU A 75 -15.36 -0.91 13.46
C LEU A 75 -16.07 -2.27 13.49
N GLN A 76 -15.44 -3.31 12.92
CA GLN A 76 -15.98 -4.67 12.95
C GLN A 76 -16.02 -5.24 14.37
N LYS A 77 -14.99 -5.00 15.20
CA LYS A 77 -14.98 -5.39 16.62
C LYS A 77 -16.08 -4.71 17.42
N LEU A 78 -16.42 -3.47 17.09
CA LEU A 78 -17.53 -2.72 17.69
C LEU A 78 -18.91 -3.18 17.20
N GLY A 79 -18.97 -4.16 16.27
CA GLY A 79 -20.21 -4.75 15.79
C GLY A 79 -20.91 -3.94 14.70
N VAL A 80 -20.19 -3.03 14.03
CA VAL A 80 -20.74 -2.26 12.91
C VAL A 80 -21.06 -3.18 11.73
N THR A 81 -22.31 -3.11 11.24
CA THR A 81 -22.78 -3.88 10.08
C THR A 81 -22.38 -3.26 8.75
N LYS A 82 -22.34 -1.93 8.66
CA LYS A 82 -22.03 -1.17 7.44
C LYS A 82 -20.62 -0.55 7.53
N VAL A 83 -19.61 -1.41 7.63
CA VAL A 83 -18.22 -1.02 7.90
C VAL A 83 -17.69 -0.01 6.88
N ASP A 84 -17.96 -0.21 5.58
CA ASP A 84 -17.46 0.70 4.54
C ASP A 84 -18.08 2.10 4.61
N LEU A 85 -19.35 2.20 5.03
CA LEU A 85 -20.02 3.49 5.18
C LEU A 85 -19.49 4.22 6.42
N ALA A 86 -19.38 3.52 7.55
CA ALA A 86 -18.79 4.07 8.77
C ALA A 86 -17.34 4.53 8.52
N TYR A 87 -16.53 3.71 7.85
CA TYR A 87 -15.15 4.02 7.47
C TYR A 87 -15.06 5.35 6.72
N LYS A 88 -15.92 5.58 5.71
CA LYS A 88 -15.92 6.82 4.92
C LYS A 88 -16.18 8.07 5.76
N VAL A 89 -16.96 7.95 6.84
CA VAL A 89 -17.31 9.06 7.73
C VAL A 89 -16.15 9.37 8.68
N VAL A 90 -15.44 8.34 9.18
CA VAL A 90 -14.44 8.49 10.24
C VAL A 90 -13.00 8.61 9.74
N GLN A 91 -12.70 8.18 8.51
CA GLN A 91 -11.33 8.10 7.99
C GLN A 91 -10.56 9.43 8.04
N ASP A 92 -11.25 10.56 7.80
CA ASP A 92 -10.61 11.87 7.72
C ASP A 92 -10.21 12.41 9.10
N GLY A 93 -10.87 11.94 10.15
CA GLY A 93 -10.55 12.30 11.54
C GLY A 93 -9.39 11.50 12.13
N ILE A 94 -8.94 10.41 11.48
CA ILE A 94 -7.93 9.50 12.02
C ILE A 94 -6.59 9.72 11.32
N VAL A 95 -5.59 10.12 12.09
CA VAL A 95 -4.24 10.44 11.62
C VAL A 95 -3.19 9.61 12.34
N ARG A 96 -1.99 9.51 11.74
CA ARG A 96 -0.84 8.89 12.42
C ARG A 96 -0.12 9.97 13.22
N SER A 97 -0.04 9.80 14.54
CA SER A 97 0.70 10.68 15.44
C SER A 97 2.21 10.56 15.24
N ALA A 98 2.99 11.46 15.83
CA ALA A 98 4.46 11.48 15.73
C ALA A 98 5.11 10.17 16.21
N ASP A 99 4.48 9.52 17.20
CA ASP A 99 4.92 8.23 17.75
C ASP A 99 4.58 7.03 16.85
N GLY A 100 3.99 7.27 15.67
CA GLY A 100 3.61 6.24 14.71
C GLY A 100 2.29 5.52 15.03
N ARG A 101 1.62 5.87 16.13
CA ARG A 101 0.29 5.31 16.49
C ARG A 101 -0.83 6.02 15.73
N LEU A 102 -1.92 5.31 15.47
CA LEU A 102 -3.14 5.93 14.94
C LEU A 102 -3.89 6.60 16.09
N VAL A 103 -4.30 7.85 15.87
CA VAL A 103 -5.07 8.68 16.80
C VAL A 103 -6.17 9.39 16.03
N ALA A 104 -7.30 9.65 16.68
CA ALA A 104 -8.33 10.54 16.18
C ALA A 104 -8.02 11.97 16.60
N LYS A 105 -8.12 12.92 15.68
CA LYS A 105 -7.90 14.35 15.94
C LYS A 105 -9.25 15.03 16.10
N ASN A 106 -9.59 15.40 17.33
CA ASN A 106 -10.78 16.15 17.67
C ASN A 106 -10.41 17.58 18.12
N ASP A 107 -11.41 18.45 18.27
CA ASP A 107 -11.23 19.83 18.74
C ASP A 107 -10.57 19.91 20.13
N ASN A 108 -10.76 18.88 20.95
CA ASN A 108 -10.21 18.77 22.31
C ASN A 108 -8.84 18.08 22.39
N GLY A 109 -8.25 17.65 21.25
CA GLY A 109 -6.94 17.02 21.19
C GLY A 109 -6.91 15.67 20.47
N GLU A 110 -5.85 14.90 20.71
CA GLU A 110 -5.66 13.56 20.17
C GLU A 110 -6.31 12.51 21.09
N LEU A 111 -7.16 11.67 20.52
CA LEU A 111 -7.82 10.56 21.21
C LEU A 111 -7.38 9.21 20.61
N PRO A 112 -7.32 8.14 21.39
CA PRO A 112 -7.11 6.80 20.86
C PRO A 112 -8.22 6.42 19.86
N VAL A 113 -7.87 5.78 18.75
CA VAL A 113 -8.84 5.38 17.71
C VAL A 113 -9.97 4.52 18.26
N HIS A 114 -9.66 3.59 19.17
CA HIS A 114 -10.67 2.75 19.80
C HIS A 114 -11.75 3.56 20.53
N GLU A 115 -11.34 4.56 21.32
CA GLU A 115 -12.27 5.40 22.10
C GLU A 115 -13.12 6.26 21.18
N PHE A 116 -12.50 6.86 20.17
CA PHE A 116 -13.19 7.66 19.16
C PHE A 116 -14.23 6.84 18.37
N LEU A 117 -13.87 5.64 17.93
CA LEU A 117 -14.79 4.77 17.19
C LEU A 117 -15.92 4.24 18.09
N ALA A 118 -15.65 3.94 19.35
CA ALA A 118 -16.67 3.53 20.31
C ALA A 118 -17.71 4.64 20.54
N GLU A 119 -17.24 5.88 20.73
CA GLU A 119 -18.11 7.06 20.84
C GLU A 119 -18.92 7.27 19.56
N PHE A 120 -18.28 7.17 18.39
CA PHE A 120 -18.97 7.26 17.10
C PHE A 120 -20.09 6.24 16.96
N VAL A 121 -19.85 4.97 17.29
CA VAL A 121 -20.86 3.91 17.21
C VAL A 121 -21.99 4.11 18.22
N GLN A 122 -21.70 4.65 19.40
CA GLN A 122 -22.72 4.98 20.40
C GLN A 122 -23.64 6.12 19.95
N GLN A 123 -23.08 7.15 19.30
CA GLN A 123 -23.84 8.28 18.76
C GLN A 123 -24.63 7.90 17.50
N ASN A 124 -24.19 6.85 16.79
CA ASN A 124 -24.76 6.42 15.52
C ASN A 124 -25.19 4.94 15.56
N PRO A 125 -26.24 4.59 16.33
CA PRO A 125 -26.70 3.21 16.49
C PRO A 125 -27.23 2.58 15.19
N GLU A 126 -27.49 3.37 14.14
CA GLU A 126 -27.89 2.88 12.81
C GLU A 126 -26.83 2.03 12.10
N PHE A 127 -25.58 2.13 12.56
CA PHE A 127 -24.49 1.27 12.10
C PHE A 127 -24.52 -0.11 12.77
N LEU A 128 -25.17 -0.24 13.92
CA LEU A 128 -25.31 -1.52 14.63
C LEU A 128 -26.46 -2.36 14.05
N PRO A 129 -26.44 -3.69 14.24
CA PRO A 129 -27.57 -4.53 13.87
C PRO A 129 -28.81 -4.10 14.65
N ALA A 130 -29.97 -4.07 14.00
CA ALA A 130 -31.24 -3.77 14.67
C ALA A 130 -31.46 -4.72 15.85
N ARG A 131 -31.35 -4.20 17.07
CA ARG A 131 -31.71 -4.93 18.28
C ARG A 131 -33.20 -4.73 18.48
N ILE A 132 -34.01 -5.72 18.09
CA ILE A 132 -35.46 -5.69 18.29
C ILE A 132 -35.71 -5.71 19.81
N PRO A 133 -36.21 -4.62 20.42
CA PRO A 133 -36.47 -4.59 21.84
C PRO A 133 -37.84 -5.22 22.08
N GLY A 134 -37.87 -6.51 22.42
CA GLY A 134 -39.10 -7.16 22.92
C GLY A 134 -39.51 -8.42 22.19
N GLY A 135 -38.73 -9.50 22.34
CA GLY A 135 -39.12 -10.84 21.90
C GLY A 135 -38.48 -11.90 22.77
N THR A 136 -39.21 -12.40 23.75
CA THR A 136 -38.87 -13.60 24.51
C THR A 136 -38.81 -14.79 23.56
N GLY A 137 -37.65 -15.43 23.47
CA GLY A 137 -37.50 -16.77 22.91
C GLY A 137 -37.36 -16.83 21.38
N MET A 138 -36.25 -17.43 20.96
CA MET A 138 -35.98 -17.92 19.59
C MET A 138 -35.58 -16.85 18.55
N THR A 139 -34.28 -16.55 18.46
CA THR A 139 -33.53 -16.81 17.22
C THR A 139 -32.06 -16.97 17.55
N SER A 140 -31.58 -18.20 17.45
CA SER A 140 -30.16 -18.51 17.29
C SER A 140 -29.62 -17.75 16.08
N ALA A 141 -28.40 -17.26 16.20
CA ALA A 141 -27.66 -16.59 15.15
C ALA A 141 -27.59 -17.45 13.88
N HIS A 142 -28.30 -17.05 12.83
CA HIS A 142 -27.93 -17.42 11.47
C HIS A 142 -27.98 -16.19 10.58
N LYS A 143 -26.78 -15.71 10.23
CA LYS A 143 -26.48 -15.05 8.96
C LYS A 143 -27.35 -15.70 7.88
N ALA A 144 -28.26 -14.94 7.30
CA ALA A 144 -29.09 -15.41 6.21
C ALA A 144 -28.19 -16.02 5.12
N PRO A 145 -28.28 -17.33 4.83
CA PRO A 145 -27.80 -17.82 3.57
C PRO A 145 -28.76 -17.25 2.53
N SER A 146 -28.20 -16.62 1.51
CA SER A 146 -28.89 -16.32 0.26
C SER A 146 -29.70 -17.55 -0.15
N GLN A 147 -31.02 -17.43 -0.02
CA GLN A 147 -31.95 -18.47 -0.44
C GLN A 147 -31.98 -18.46 -1.97
N GLY A 148 -31.07 -19.25 -2.53
CA GLY A 148 -30.92 -19.54 -3.94
C GLY A 148 -30.30 -20.92 -4.10
N GLY A 149 -31.08 -21.97 -3.78
CA GLY A 149 -30.86 -23.33 -4.27
C GLY A 149 -29.72 -24.15 -3.65
N SER A 150 -30.10 -25.32 -3.12
CA SER A 150 -29.26 -26.47 -2.73
C SER A 150 -28.27 -26.28 -1.58
N GLY A 151 -28.49 -27.03 -0.50
CA GLY A 151 -27.46 -27.30 0.49
C GLY A 151 -26.30 -28.02 -0.19
N GLY A 152 -25.27 -27.25 -0.54
CA GLY A 152 -24.03 -27.79 -1.08
C GLY A 152 -23.40 -28.74 -0.08
N ILE A 153 -23.07 -29.95 -0.54
CA ILE A 153 -22.26 -30.87 0.22
C ILE A 153 -20.85 -30.29 0.32
N ASP A 154 -20.34 -30.20 1.53
CA ASP A 154 -18.96 -29.82 1.81
C ASP A 154 -18.01 -30.92 1.31
N LEU A 155 -17.29 -30.65 0.22
CA LEU A 155 -16.45 -31.63 -0.49
C LEU A 155 -15.32 -32.17 0.39
N ASP A 156 -14.83 -31.36 1.33
CA ASP A 156 -13.76 -31.73 2.26
C ASP A 156 -14.21 -32.76 3.32
N LYS A 157 -15.52 -33.00 3.44
CA LYS A 157 -16.13 -33.97 4.35
C LYS A 157 -16.54 -35.28 3.68
N ILE A 158 -16.37 -35.40 2.36
CA ILE A 158 -16.69 -36.62 1.62
C ILE A 158 -15.54 -37.62 1.85
N GLY A 159 -15.76 -38.56 2.76
CA GLY A 159 -14.78 -39.61 3.08
C GLY A 159 -15.43 -40.85 3.71
N PRO A 160 -14.66 -41.94 3.89
CA PRO A 160 -15.16 -43.23 4.38
C PRO A 160 -15.69 -43.21 5.83
N GLY A 161 -15.63 -42.08 6.53
CA GLY A 161 -16.17 -41.87 7.88
C GLY A 161 -17.46 -41.04 7.95
N MET A 162 -18.12 -40.78 6.81
CA MET A 162 -19.35 -39.99 6.73
C MET A 162 -20.59 -40.76 7.25
N SER A 163 -21.61 -40.05 7.75
CA SER A 163 -22.88 -40.67 8.16
C SER A 163 -23.61 -41.30 6.97
N LYS A 164 -24.44 -42.31 7.20
CA LYS A 164 -25.18 -43.00 6.13
C LYS A 164 -26.16 -42.07 5.44
N GLU A 165 -26.76 -41.17 6.21
CA GLU A 165 -27.71 -40.16 5.76
C GLU A 165 -27.02 -39.14 4.83
N ASP A 166 -25.80 -38.73 5.16
CA ASP A 166 -25.03 -37.81 4.32
C ASP A 166 -24.55 -38.49 3.03
N LEU A 167 -24.14 -39.76 3.09
CA LEU A 167 -23.75 -40.54 1.91
C LEU A 167 -24.90 -40.64 0.90
N GLU A 168 -26.12 -40.84 1.39
CA GLU A 168 -27.32 -40.90 0.55
C GLU A 168 -27.64 -39.53 -0.09
N ARG A 169 -27.42 -38.43 0.63
CA ARG A 169 -27.54 -37.07 0.06
C ARG A 169 -26.50 -36.80 -1.04
N VAL A 170 -25.26 -37.25 -0.82
CA VAL A 170 -24.20 -37.15 -1.85
C VAL A 170 -24.58 -37.92 -3.10
N ARG A 171 -25.12 -39.14 -2.96
CA ARG A 171 -25.62 -39.93 -4.10
C ARG A 171 -26.72 -39.21 -4.86
N GLN A 172 -27.69 -38.62 -4.17
CA GLN A 172 -28.78 -37.88 -4.80
C GLN A 172 -28.28 -36.65 -5.57
N GLU A 173 -27.30 -35.93 -5.03
CA GLU A 173 -26.72 -34.77 -5.71
C GLU A 173 -25.90 -35.19 -6.93
N ILE A 174 -25.12 -36.27 -6.84
CA ILE A 174 -24.40 -36.84 -8.01
C ILE A 174 -25.38 -37.23 -9.11
N LEU A 175 -26.49 -37.89 -8.78
CA LEU A 175 -27.53 -38.25 -9.75
C LEU A 175 -28.16 -37.01 -10.39
N ARG A 176 -28.41 -35.95 -9.61
CA ARG A 176 -28.93 -34.68 -10.10
C ARG A 176 -27.96 -33.97 -11.05
N VAL A 177 -26.68 -33.89 -10.69
CA VAL A 177 -25.65 -33.28 -11.54
C VAL A 177 -25.48 -34.08 -12.82
N THR A 178 -25.44 -35.41 -12.74
CA THR A 178 -25.30 -36.30 -13.91
C THR A 178 -26.50 -36.17 -14.86
N THR A 179 -27.71 -36.04 -14.33
CA THR A 179 -28.91 -35.81 -15.16
C THR A 179 -28.96 -34.41 -15.76
N GLN A 180 -28.42 -33.39 -15.09
CA GLN A 180 -28.28 -32.05 -15.66
C GLN A 180 -27.21 -31.98 -16.76
N THR A 181 -26.08 -32.67 -16.59
CA THR A 181 -25.01 -32.71 -17.61
C THR A 181 -25.38 -33.53 -18.83
N LEU A 182 -26.16 -34.62 -18.68
CA LEU A 182 -26.65 -35.39 -19.84
C LEU A 182 -27.77 -34.71 -20.64
N ARG A 183 -28.53 -33.78 -20.04
CA ARG A 183 -29.65 -33.08 -20.71
C ARG A 183 -29.21 -31.81 -21.46
N GLY A 184 -27.94 -31.44 -21.34
CA GLY A 184 -27.34 -30.24 -21.94
C GLY A 184 -26.35 -30.51 -23.08
N ALA A 185 -26.38 -31.72 -23.67
CA ALA A 185 -25.63 -32.08 -24.88
C ALA A 185 -26.60 -32.44 -26.02
#